data_AF-A0A5M8P0K7-F1
#
_entry.id   AF-A0A5M8P0K7-F1
#
_cell.length_a   1.000
_cell.length_b   1.000
_cell.length_c   1.000
_cell.angle_alpha   90.00
_cell.angle_beta   90.00
_cell.angle_gamma   90.00
#
_symmetry.space_group_name_H-M   'P 1'
#
loop_
_entity.id
_entity.type
_entity.pdbx_description
1 polymer ?
#
loop_
_entity_poly.entity_id
_entity_poly.type
_entity_poly.pdbx_seq_one_letter_code
_entity_poly.pdbx_strand_id
1 'polypeptide(L)'
;MFTASKSTTNYCSTTCANRGKKAEKRKERLRLDSEDIKEHKRKNLLSQDNLSLTDAAVLLGVSRPTLYKLLNDRGVGLLCISKRTIRVKQSDLLNLYQNTAVPEKFGVSQQYVYEYTSDHKMPKKREGRTVFISKFHWDKSRGLDQTETENYYTVPQAIEKFGISRNHLYDIIREHKVPKIKQGQTILIHRQELDNLMSNRKK
;
A
#
# COMPACT_ATOMS: atom_id res chain seq x y z
N MET A 1 -29.96 9.07 -48.64
CA MET A 1 -29.07 9.43 -49.75
C MET A 1 -28.87 10.95 -49.70
N PHE A 2 -27.65 11.46 -49.50
CA PHE A 2 -27.36 12.90 -49.48
C PHE A 2 -26.97 13.34 -50.89
N THR A 3 -27.67 14.32 -51.46
CA THR A 3 -27.38 14.89 -52.78
C THR A 3 -26.81 16.30 -52.59
N ALA A 4 -25.50 16.46 -52.79
CA ALA A 4 -24.84 17.76 -52.71
C ALA A 4 -25.12 18.58 -53.98
N SER A 5 -25.51 19.85 -53.85
CA SER A 5 -25.72 20.73 -55.02
C SER A 5 -24.43 21.24 -55.65
N LYS A 6 -23.30 21.23 -54.93
CA LYS A 6 -21.98 21.61 -55.42
C LYS A 6 -20.95 20.57 -54.96
N SER A 7 -20.01 20.21 -55.83
CA SER A 7 -18.92 19.27 -55.52
C SER A 7 -17.93 19.81 -54.47
N THR A 8 -17.95 21.13 -54.22
CA THR A 8 -17.00 21.80 -53.32
C THR A 8 -17.49 21.92 -51.88
N THR A 9 -18.75 21.61 -51.57
CA THR A 9 -19.34 21.85 -50.24
C THR A 9 -20.00 20.61 -49.64
N ASN A 10 -19.55 20.24 -48.44
CA ASN A 10 -20.10 19.11 -47.66
C ASN A 10 -21.52 19.34 -47.10
N TYR A 11 -22.18 20.46 -47.39
CA TYR A 11 -23.50 20.83 -46.84
C TYR A 11 -24.43 21.32 -47.94
N CYS A 12 -25.74 21.03 -47.81
CA CYS A 12 -26.76 21.41 -48.81
C CYS A 12 -27.20 22.88 -48.76
N SER A 13 -26.89 23.63 -47.67
CA SER A 13 -27.28 25.03 -47.51
C SER A 13 -26.44 25.77 -46.46
N THR A 14 -26.54 27.11 -46.41
CA THR A 14 -25.90 27.94 -45.36
C THR A 14 -26.42 27.62 -43.96
N THR A 15 -27.71 27.31 -43.82
CA THR A 15 -28.32 26.89 -42.55
C THR A 15 -27.76 25.55 -42.08
N CYS A 16 -27.63 24.57 -42.97
CA CYS A 16 -27.02 23.27 -42.66
C CYS A 16 -25.52 23.41 -42.34
N ALA A 17 -24.78 24.26 -43.06
CA ALA A 17 -23.38 24.55 -42.76
C ALA A 17 -23.21 25.20 -41.37
N ASN A 18 -24.08 26.14 -41.00
CA ASN A 18 -24.05 26.77 -39.68
C ASN A 18 -24.42 25.79 -38.55
N ARG A 19 -25.37 24.89 -38.79
CA ARG A 19 -25.71 23.79 -37.85
C ARG A 19 -24.52 22.83 -37.70
N GLY A 20 -23.86 22.46 -38.79
CA GLY A 20 -22.65 21.63 -38.78
C GLY A 20 -21.52 22.27 -37.98
N LYS A 21 -21.21 23.55 -38.25
CA LYS A 21 -20.22 24.33 -37.48
C LYS A 21 -20.55 24.38 -35.99
N LYS A 22 -21.82 24.56 -35.60
CA LYS A 22 -22.26 24.53 -34.20
C LYS A 22 -22.11 23.13 -33.58
N ALA A 23 -22.41 22.07 -34.34
CA ALA A 23 -22.24 20.69 -33.89
C ALA A 23 -20.77 20.34 -33.65
N GLU A 24 -19.86 20.73 -34.56
CA GLU A 24 -18.41 20.54 -34.39
C GLU A 24 -17.88 21.32 -33.18
N LYS A 25 -18.28 22.60 -33.01
CA LYS A 25 -17.93 23.37 -31.80
C LYS A 25 -18.45 22.72 -30.52
N ARG A 26 -19.62 22.08 -30.56
CA ARG A 26 -20.16 21.33 -29.41
C ARG A 26 -19.36 20.06 -29.13
N LYS A 27 -18.98 19.30 -30.16
CA LYS A 27 -18.12 18.11 -30.02
C LYS A 27 -16.77 18.48 -29.43
N GLU A 28 -16.15 19.56 -29.92
CA GLU A 28 -14.87 20.04 -29.41
C GLU A 28 -14.96 20.44 -27.93
N ARG A 29 -16.00 21.17 -27.53
CA ARG A 29 -16.23 21.49 -26.11
C ARG A 29 -16.38 20.24 -25.27
N LEU A 30 -17.22 19.28 -25.69
CA LEU A 30 -17.40 18.02 -24.97
C LEU A 30 -16.08 17.23 -24.85
N ARG A 31 -15.21 17.32 -25.86
CA ARG A 31 -13.89 16.69 -25.83
C ARG A 31 -13.00 17.33 -24.77
N LEU A 32 -12.87 18.66 -24.77
CA LEU A 32 -12.09 19.42 -23.79
C LEU A 32 -12.64 19.19 -22.37
N ASP A 33 -13.95 19.31 -22.16
CA ASP A 33 -14.60 19.03 -20.87
C ASP A 33 -14.27 17.60 -20.40
N SER A 34 -14.24 16.62 -21.31
CA SER A 34 -13.89 15.23 -20.97
C SER A 34 -12.42 15.04 -20.58
N GLU A 35 -11.52 15.81 -21.18
CA GLU A 35 -10.09 15.82 -20.87
C GLU A 35 -9.85 16.47 -19.51
N ASP A 36 -10.47 17.63 -19.24
CA ASP A 36 -10.41 18.34 -17.96
C ASP A 36 -10.95 17.48 -16.80
N ILE A 37 -12.08 16.79 -17.01
CA ILE A 37 -12.66 15.87 -16.01
C ILE A 37 -11.69 14.73 -15.68
N LYS A 38 -10.97 14.19 -16.67
CA LYS A 38 -9.98 13.12 -16.45
C LYS A 38 -8.78 13.65 -15.67
N GLU A 39 -8.29 14.84 -16.01
CA GLU A 39 -7.14 15.44 -15.35
C GLU A 39 -7.45 15.79 -13.88
N HIS A 40 -8.61 16.40 -13.62
CA HIS A 40 -9.05 16.70 -12.26
C HIS A 40 -9.21 15.43 -11.41
N LYS A 41 -9.77 14.35 -11.98
CA LYS A 41 -9.83 13.05 -11.30
C LYS A 41 -8.45 12.52 -10.98
N ARG A 42 -7.49 12.60 -11.91
CA ARG A 42 -6.10 12.16 -11.69
C ARG A 42 -5.44 12.96 -10.55
N LYS A 43 -5.58 14.28 -10.55
CA LYS A 43 -5.04 15.18 -9.51
C LYS A 43 -5.62 14.85 -8.13
N ASN A 44 -6.94 14.67 -8.04
CA ASN A 44 -7.59 14.26 -6.79
C ASN A 44 -7.09 12.90 -6.29
N LEU A 45 -6.94 11.92 -7.18
CA LEU A 45 -6.45 10.59 -6.81
C LEU A 45 -5.02 10.61 -6.26
N LEU A 46 -4.16 11.46 -6.84
CA LEU A 46 -2.78 11.64 -6.39
C LEU A 46 -2.67 12.32 -5.02
N SER A 47 -3.69 13.08 -4.63
CA SER A 47 -3.71 13.77 -3.33
C SER A 47 -4.20 12.88 -2.18
N GLN A 48 -4.83 11.74 -2.48
CA GLN A 48 -5.39 10.85 -1.47
C GLN A 48 -4.35 9.81 -1.03
N ASP A 49 -4.07 9.74 0.26
CA ASP A 49 -3.12 8.75 0.80
C ASP A 49 -3.66 7.31 0.73
N ASN A 50 -4.99 7.13 0.83
CA ASN A 50 -5.66 5.83 0.91
C ASN A 50 -6.53 5.58 -0.33
N LEU A 51 -6.01 4.80 -1.28
CA LEU A 51 -6.67 4.54 -2.55
C LEU A 51 -7.55 3.30 -2.51
N SER A 52 -8.62 3.32 -3.31
CA SER A 52 -9.35 2.10 -3.65
C SER A 52 -8.47 1.18 -4.50
N LEU A 53 -8.71 -0.14 -4.44
CA LEU A 53 -8.05 -1.11 -5.32
C LEU A 53 -8.27 -0.80 -6.81
N THR A 54 -9.41 -0.23 -7.21
CA THR A 54 -9.63 0.18 -8.60
C THR A 54 -8.73 1.36 -8.96
N ASP A 55 -8.72 2.38 -8.11
CA ASP A 55 -7.98 3.62 -8.33
C ASP A 55 -6.48 3.36 -8.36
N ALA A 56 -6.00 2.53 -7.42
CA ALA A 56 -4.64 2.03 -7.40
C ALA A 56 -4.27 1.27 -8.68
N ALA A 57 -5.16 0.40 -9.18
CA ALA A 57 -4.91 -0.36 -10.40
C ALA A 57 -4.80 0.56 -11.63
N VAL A 58 -5.67 1.58 -11.72
CA VAL A 58 -5.63 2.60 -12.78
C VAL A 58 -4.34 3.40 -12.71
N LEU A 59 -3.92 3.84 -11.53
CA LEU A 59 -2.66 4.59 -11.36
C LEU A 59 -1.43 3.76 -11.76
N LEU A 60 -1.44 2.48 -11.44
CA LEU A 60 -0.33 1.57 -11.73
C LEU A 60 -0.38 1.00 -13.16
N GLY A 61 -1.46 1.24 -13.91
CA GLY A 61 -1.64 0.67 -15.25
C GLY A 61 -1.76 -0.86 -15.27
N VAL A 62 -2.22 -1.48 -14.17
CA VAL A 62 -2.40 -2.93 -14.07
C VAL A 62 -3.86 -3.30 -13.92
N SER A 63 -4.21 -4.55 -14.22
CA SER A 63 -5.56 -5.04 -13.94
C SER A 63 -5.79 -5.12 -12.42
N ARG A 64 -7.01 -4.82 -11.96
CA ARG A 64 -7.42 -4.96 -10.56
C ARG A 64 -7.14 -6.37 -9.99
N PRO A 65 -7.44 -7.50 -10.67
CA PRO A 65 -7.10 -8.81 -10.14
C PRO A 65 -5.59 -9.08 -10.09
N THR A 66 -4.80 -8.55 -11.04
CA THR A 66 -3.33 -8.62 -10.96
C THR A 66 -2.82 -7.89 -9.73
N LEU A 67 -3.31 -6.67 -9.48
CA LEU A 67 -2.96 -5.92 -8.29
C LEU A 67 -3.30 -6.69 -7.01
N TYR A 68 -4.47 -7.32 -6.96
CA TYR A 68 -4.89 -8.11 -5.80
C TYR A 68 -3.95 -9.29 -5.51
N LYS A 69 -3.53 -10.03 -6.55
CA LYS A 69 -2.53 -11.09 -6.42
C LYS A 69 -1.20 -10.55 -5.89
N LEU A 70 -0.71 -9.47 -6.48
CA LEU A 70 0.54 -8.83 -6.06
C LEU A 70 0.52 -8.38 -4.60
N LEU A 71 -0.61 -7.81 -4.13
CA LEU A 71 -0.76 -7.38 -2.74
C LEU A 71 -0.77 -8.56 -1.76
N ASN A 72 -1.47 -9.65 -2.12
CA ASN A 72 -1.50 -10.88 -1.32
C ASN A 72 -0.12 -11.55 -1.26
N ASP A 73 0.56 -11.71 -2.39
CA ASP A 73 1.87 -12.35 -2.48
C ASP A 73 2.95 -11.60 -1.67
N ARG A 74 2.81 -10.27 -1.57
CA ARG A 74 3.75 -9.39 -0.89
C ARG A 74 3.36 -9.09 0.57
N GLY A 75 2.21 -9.59 1.05
CA GLY A 75 1.75 -9.40 2.41
C GLY A 75 1.55 -7.93 2.81
N VAL A 76 1.09 -7.09 1.88
CA VAL A 76 0.92 -5.65 2.16
C VAL A 76 -0.26 -5.43 3.11
N GLY A 77 -0.06 -4.60 4.14
CA GLY A 77 -1.12 -4.22 5.07
C GLY A 77 -2.26 -3.48 4.38
N LEU A 78 -3.43 -4.11 4.31
CA LEU A 78 -4.63 -3.52 3.72
C LEU A 78 -5.46 -2.81 4.80
N LEU A 79 -5.94 -1.60 4.50
CA LEU A 79 -6.86 -0.88 5.37
C LEU A 79 -8.30 -1.31 5.07
N CYS A 80 -8.87 -2.15 5.92
CA CYS A 80 -10.26 -2.56 5.84
C CYS A 80 -11.17 -1.54 6.54
N ILE A 81 -11.91 -0.73 5.77
CA ILE A 81 -12.93 0.19 6.33
C ILE A 81 -14.23 -0.57 6.66
N SER A 82 -14.57 -1.57 5.83
CA SER A 82 -15.72 -2.47 6.01
C SER A 82 -15.41 -3.80 5.33
N LYS A 83 -16.24 -4.83 5.54
CA LYS A 83 -16.08 -6.17 4.94
C LYS A 83 -15.98 -6.15 3.40
N ARG A 84 -16.52 -5.11 2.76
CA ARG A 84 -16.51 -4.95 1.29
C ARG A 84 -15.60 -3.82 0.78
N THR A 85 -15.15 -2.91 1.66
CA THR A 85 -14.40 -1.72 1.27
C THR A 85 -12.99 -1.77 1.84
N ILE A 86 -12.04 -2.07 0.96
CA ILE A 86 -10.62 -2.19 1.25
C ILE A 86 -9.90 -1.02 0.58
N ARG A 87 -8.96 -0.41 1.31
CA ARG A 87 -8.08 0.67 0.84
C ARG A 87 -6.62 0.25 0.97
N VAL A 88 -5.77 0.83 0.14
CA VAL A 88 -4.32 0.61 0.14
C VAL A 88 -3.63 1.96 0.21
N LYS A 89 -2.58 2.07 1.04
CA LYS A 89 -1.78 3.29 1.11
C LYS A 89 -0.95 3.47 -0.15
N GLN A 90 -0.87 4.70 -0.66
CA GLN A 90 -0.07 5.03 -1.84
C GLN A 90 1.42 4.73 -1.63
N SER A 91 1.94 4.96 -0.40
CA SER A 91 3.31 4.63 -0.01
C SER A 91 3.64 3.15 -0.21
N ASP A 92 2.70 2.28 0.16
CA ASP A 92 2.90 0.84 0.12
C ASP A 92 2.90 0.36 -1.33
N LEU A 93 2.05 0.95 -2.18
CA LEU A 93 2.06 0.71 -3.62
C LEU A 93 3.36 1.14 -4.29
N LEU A 94 3.91 2.31 -3.95
CA LEU A 94 5.21 2.79 -4.46
C LEU A 94 6.37 1.89 -4.00
N ASN A 95 6.33 1.44 -2.75
CA ASN A 95 7.31 0.51 -2.20
C ASN A 95 7.32 -0.85 -2.91
N LEU A 96 6.21 -1.27 -3.56
CA LEU A 96 6.19 -2.50 -4.38
C LEU A 96 7.11 -2.41 -5.60
N TYR A 97 7.27 -1.20 -6.16
CA TYR A 97 7.98 -0.91 -7.41
C TYR A 97 9.37 -0.30 -7.22
N GLN A 98 9.76 0.10 -6.00
CA GLN A 98 11.15 0.41 -5.69
C GLN A 98 12.00 -0.87 -5.73
N ASN A 99 12.28 -1.33 -6.95
CA ASN A 99 13.32 -2.30 -7.28
C ASN A 99 14.66 -1.57 -7.22
N THR A 100 15.05 -1.13 -6.03
CA THR A 100 16.37 -0.51 -5.81
C THR A 100 17.37 -1.61 -5.51
N ALA A 101 18.58 -1.51 -6.07
CA ALA A 101 19.66 -2.44 -5.76
C ALA A 101 19.89 -2.44 -4.24
N VAL A 102 19.87 -3.62 -3.61
CA VAL A 102 20.08 -3.78 -2.16
C VAL A 102 21.34 -3.05 -1.65
N PRO A 103 22.47 -3.03 -2.38
CA PRO A 103 23.67 -2.32 -1.92
C PRO A 103 23.43 -0.83 -1.66
N GLU A 104 22.70 -0.15 -2.55
CA GLU A 104 22.46 1.30 -2.48
C GLU A 104 21.50 1.68 -1.35
N LYS A 105 20.48 0.84 -1.11
CA LYS A 105 19.44 1.13 -0.10
C LYS A 105 19.94 0.96 1.33
N PHE A 106 20.87 0.04 1.56
CA PHE A 106 21.31 -0.35 2.91
C PHE A 106 22.77 -0.01 3.19
N GLY A 107 23.49 0.58 2.23
CA GLY A 107 24.91 0.93 2.38
C GLY A 107 25.81 -0.28 2.61
N VAL A 108 25.44 -1.44 2.05
CA VAL A 108 26.16 -2.71 2.23
C VAL A 108 26.84 -3.16 0.94
N SER A 109 27.94 -3.90 1.06
CA SER A 109 28.62 -4.48 -0.09
C SER A 109 27.72 -5.47 -0.85
N GLN A 110 27.80 -5.46 -2.18
CA GLN A 110 27.06 -6.38 -3.05
C GLN A 110 27.39 -7.85 -2.76
N GLN A 111 28.64 -8.15 -2.39
CA GLN A 111 29.06 -9.51 -2.08
C GLN A 111 28.41 -10.04 -0.80
N TYR A 112 28.35 -9.21 0.22
CA TYR A 112 27.66 -9.53 1.48
C TYR A 112 26.16 -9.77 1.27
N VAL A 113 25.50 -9.02 0.39
CA VAL A 113 24.10 -9.27 0.01
C VAL A 113 23.93 -10.67 -0.61
N TYR A 114 24.86 -11.10 -1.47
CA TYR A 114 24.79 -12.41 -2.10
C TYR A 114 24.96 -13.57 -1.12
N GLU A 115 25.97 -13.49 -0.26
CA GLU A 115 26.21 -14.48 0.79
C GLU A 115 25.00 -14.59 1.71
N TYR A 116 24.56 -13.45 2.26
CA TYR A 116 23.45 -13.39 3.19
C TYR A 116 22.14 -13.94 2.60
N THR A 117 21.79 -13.55 1.37
CA THR A 117 20.54 -14.04 0.74
C THR A 117 20.59 -15.50 0.30
N SER A 118 21.79 -16.03 0.03
CA SER A 118 22.00 -17.45 -0.24
C SER A 118 21.80 -18.28 1.03
N ASP A 119 22.41 -17.85 2.13
CA ASP A 119 22.35 -18.54 3.42
C ASP A 119 20.92 -18.59 3.98
N HIS A 120 20.20 -17.47 3.88
CA HIS A 120 18.83 -17.33 4.39
C HIS A 120 17.76 -17.78 3.38
N LYS A 121 18.17 -18.41 2.27
CA LYS A 121 17.29 -18.97 1.22
C LYS A 121 16.22 -17.99 0.75
N MET A 122 16.61 -16.73 0.57
CA MET A 122 15.67 -15.66 0.27
C MET A 122 15.23 -15.67 -1.19
N PRO A 123 13.95 -15.37 -1.48
CA PRO A 123 13.46 -15.26 -2.85
C PRO A 123 14.15 -14.07 -3.56
N LYS A 124 14.84 -14.38 -4.66
CA LYS A 124 15.62 -13.43 -5.47
C LYS A 124 15.13 -13.41 -6.91
N LYS A 125 14.98 -12.22 -7.48
CA LYS A 125 14.67 -12.02 -8.90
C LYS A 125 15.91 -11.53 -9.63
N ARG A 126 16.21 -12.11 -10.79
CA ARG A 126 17.31 -11.67 -11.66
C ARG A 126 16.75 -10.91 -12.85
N GLU A 127 17.24 -9.70 -13.08
CA GLU A 127 17.09 -9.00 -14.36
C GLU A 127 18.48 -8.52 -14.78
N GLY A 128 19.05 -9.13 -15.83
CA GLY A 128 20.41 -8.85 -16.27
C GLY A 128 21.48 -9.20 -15.22
N ARG A 129 22.39 -8.25 -14.95
CA ARG A 129 23.50 -8.40 -13.99
C ARG A 129 23.11 -8.04 -12.55
N THR A 130 21.92 -7.48 -12.36
CA THR A 130 21.39 -7.03 -11.07
C THR A 130 20.46 -8.07 -10.44
N VAL A 131 20.55 -8.20 -9.12
CA VAL A 131 19.71 -9.11 -8.33
C VAL A 131 18.86 -8.30 -7.38
N PHE A 132 17.54 -8.53 -7.46
CA PHE A 132 16.55 -7.86 -6.64
C PHE A 132 16.10 -8.81 -5.54
N ILE A 133 16.02 -8.29 -4.33
CA ILE A 133 15.58 -9.01 -3.14
C ILE A 133 14.42 -8.24 -2.53
N SER A 134 13.40 -8.97 -2.07
CA SER A 134 12.24 -8.38 -1.39
C SER A 134 12.68 -7.72 -0.08
N LYS A 135 12.43 -6.40 0.05
CA LYS A 135 12.68 -5.64 1.29
C LYS A 135 12.05 -6.32 2.52
N PHE A 136 10.82 -6.82 2.37
CA PHE A 136 10.11 -7.54 3.42
C PHE A 136 10.89 -8.76 3.92
N HIS A 137 11.37 -9.62 3.01
CA HIS A 137 12.13 -10.81 3.41
C HIS A 137 13.47 -10.40 4.03
N TRP A 138 14.08 -9.31 3.57
CA TRP A 138 15.34 -8.78 4.07
C TRP A 138 15.23 -8.26 5.50
N ASP A 139 14.19 -7.47 5.77
CA ASP A 139 13.91 -6.92 7.11
C ASP A 139 13.55 -8.06 8.09
N LYS A 140 12.72 -9.01 7.64
CA LYS A 140 12.37 -10.22 8.41
C LYS A 140 13.58 -11.09 8.76
N SER A 141 14.48 -11.32 7.81
CA SER A 141 15.71 -12.12 8.03
C SER A 141 16.64 -11.49 9.06
N ARG A 142 16.65 -10.15 9.14
CA ARG A 142 17.45 -9.39 10.11
C ARG A 142 16.75 -9.20 11.46
N GLY A 143 15.50 -9.63 11.59
CA GLY A 143 14.70 -9.40 12.80
C GLY A 143 14.33 -7.92 13.01
N LEU A 144 14.27 -7.13 11.94
CA LEU A 144 13.91 -5.70 11.97
C LEU A 144 12.41 -5.46 11.72
N ASP A 145 11.56 -6.47 11.92
CA ASP A 145 10.11 -6.31 11.79
C ASP A 145 9.56 -5.45 12.94
N GLN A 146 9.29 -4.18 12.65
CA GLN A 146 8.61 -3.25 13.55
C GLN A 146 7.22 -3.78 13.98
N THR A 147 6.58 -4.58 13.13
CA THR A 147 5.21 -5.10 13.33
C THR A 147 5.08 -6.10 14.48
N GLU A 148 6.13 -6.87 14.79
CA GLU A 148 6.13 -7.76 15.97
C GLU A 148 6.51 -7.00 17.24
N THR A 149 7.34 -5.97 17.16
CA THR A 149 7.70 -5.14 18.33
C THR A 149 6.59 -4.16 18.72
N GLU A 150 5.75 -3.72 17.79
CA GLU A 150 4.64 -2.81 18.07
C GLU A 150 3.49 -3.47 18.85
N ASN A 151 3.19 -4.74 18.57
CA ASN A 151 2.03 -5.44 19.13
C ASN A 151 2.28 -6.11 20.48
N TYR A 152 3.54 -6.18 20.92
CA TYR A 152 3.91 -6.82 22.18
C TYR A 152 4.75 -5.88 23.05
N TYR A 153 4.44 -5.84 24.34
CA TYR A 153 5.33 -5.24 25.34
C TYR A 153 6.36 -6.26 25.81
N THR A 154 7.60 -5.80 25.97
CA THR A 154 8.56 -6.51 26.83
C THR A 154 8.23 -6.23 28.30
N VAL A 155 8.60 -7.15 29.20
CA VAL A 155 8.40 -6.97 30.65
C VAL A 155 8.95 -5.63 31.19
N PRO A 156 10.18 -5.20 30.83
CA PRO A 156 10.70 -3.90 31.28
C PRO A 156 9.86 -2.72 30.78
N GLN A 157 9.44 -2.77 29.52
CA GLN A 157 8.63 -1.71 28.89
C GLN A 157 7.23 -1.61 29.51
N ALA A 158 6.63 -2.75 29.90
CA ALA A 158 5.35 -2.76 30.61
C ALA A 158 5.47 -2.13 32.01
N ILE A 159 6.55 -2.43 32.75
CA ILE A 159 6.81 -1.85 34.07
C ILE A 159 6.93 -0.33 33.97
N GLU A 160 7.71 0.16 33.00
CA GLU A 160 7.93 1.60 32.77
C GLU A 160 6.63 2.31 32.38
N LYS A 161 5.83 1.72 31.49
CA LYS A 161 4.59 2.33 31.01
C LYS A 161 3.53 2.47 32.11
N PHE A 162 3.38 1.45 32.94
CA PHE A 162 2.28 1.39 33.91
C PHE A 162 2.69 1.70 35.35
N GLY A 163 3.99 1.83 35.64
CA GLY A 163 4.50 2.10 36.99
C GLY A 163 4.23 0.98 37.99
N ILE A 164 4.15 -0.27 37.50
CA ILE A 164 3.78 -1.44 38.31
C ILE A 164 5.00 -2.31 38.62
N SER A 165 5.04 -2.90 39.83
CA SER A 165 6.08 -3.85 40.22
C SER A 165 6.08 -5.11 39.35
N ARG A 166 7.27 -5.64 39.05
CA ARG A 166 7.48 -6.84 38.23
C ARG A 166 6.62 -8.04 38.68
N ASN A 167 6.50 -8.25 39.99
CA ASN A 167 5.71 -9.36 40.54
C ASN A 167 4.23 -9.17 40.27
N HIS A 168 3.72 -7.95 40.49
CA HIS A 168 2.31 -7.63 40.25
C HIS A 168 1.96 -7.77 38.76
N LEU A 169 2.87 -7.43 37.85
CA LEU A 169 2.68 -7.70 36.42
C LEU A 169 2.53 -9.21 36.14
N TYR A 170 3.32 -10.08 36.79
CA TYR A 170 3.16 -11.53 36.63
C TYR A 170 1.86 -12.07 37.22
N ASP A 171 1.40 -11.50 38.33
CA ASP A 171 0.12 -11.87 38.95
C ASP A 171 -1.04 -11.51 38.03
N ILE A 172 -1.06 -10.29 37.47
CA ILE A 172 -2.05 -9.87 36.46
C ILE A 172 -2.06 -10.81 35.25
N ILE A 173 -0.88 -11.17 34.74
CA ILE A 173 -0.75 -12.09 33.60
C ILE A 173 -1.34 -13.48 33.95
N ARG A 174 -1.17 -13.92 35.20
CA ARG A 174 -1.67 -15.21 35.68
C ARG A 174 -3.19 -15.19 35.89
N GLU A 175 -3.70 -14.15 36.54
CA GLU A 175 -5.13 -13.97 36.86
C GLU A 175 -5.98 -13.84 35.60
N HIS A 176 -5.55 -12.99 34.66
CA HIS A 176 -6.31 -12.70 33.44
C HIS A 176 -5.95 -13.58 32.25
N LYS A 177 -5.03 -14.55 32.43
CA LYS A 177 -4.59 -15.49 31.37
C LYS A 177 -4.20 -14.77 30.07
N VAL A 178 -3.48 -13.65 30.20
CA VAL A 178 -3.08 -12.83 29.06
C VAL A 178 -2.17 -13.64 28.12
N PRO A 179 -2.42 -13.62 26.79
CA PRO A 179 -1.56 -14.32 25.84
C PRO A 179 -0.14 -13.78 25.90
N LYS A 180 0.81 -14.69 26.14
CA LYS A 180 2.24 -14.40 26.25
C LYS A 180 3.04 -15.31 25.34
N ILE A 181 4.06 -14.76 24.70
CA ILE A 181 5.00 -15.50 23.85
C ILE A 181 6.36 -15.47 24.52
N LYS A 182 7.01 -16.64 24.63
CA LYS A 182 8.38 -16.72 25.14
C LYS A 182 9.36 -16.62 23.97
N GLN A 183 10.11 -15.53 23.88
CA GLN A 183 11.21 -15.36 22.93
C GLN A 183 12.54 -15.35 23.70
N GLY A 184 13.26 -16.48 23.67
CA GLY A 184 14.52 -16.64 24.41
C GLY A 184 14.35 -16.50 25.92
N GLN A 185 15.09 -15.58 26.54
CA GLN A 185 15.00 -15.25 27.96
C GLN A 185 13.87 -14.25 28.27
N THR A 186 13.36 -13.54 27.27
CA THR A 186 12.36 -12.49 27.44
C THR A 186 10.95 -13.00 27.17
N ILE A 187 9.98 -12.47 27.92
CA ILE A 187 8.55 -12.74 27.73
C ILE A 187 7.94 -11.52 27.05
N LEU A 188 7.24 -11.76 25.94
CA LEU A 188 6.46 -10.77 25.20
C LEU A 188 4.98 -10.90 25.58
N ILE A 189 4.37 -9.76 25.91
CA ILE A 189 2.99 -9.67 26.40
C ILE A 189 2.15 -8.88 25.40
N HIS A 190 0.97 -9.36 25.04
CA HIS A 190 0.13 -8.67 24.05
C HIS A 190 -0.28 -7.27 24.53
N ARG A 191 0.03 -6.25 23.72
CA ARG A 191 -0.06 -4.83 24.09
C ARG A 191 -1.50 -4.40 24.42
N GLN A 192 -2.42 -4.71 23.52
CA GLN A 192 -3.84 -4.28 23.62
C GLN A 192 -4.53 -4.87 24.85
N GLU A 193 -4.24 -6.13 25.16
CA GLU A 193 -4.89 -6.83 26.27
C GLU A 193 -4.43 -6.25 27.60
N LEU A 194 -3.12 -6.00 27.73
CA LEU A 194 -2.57 -5.37 28.93
C LEU A 194 -3.09 -3.94 29.10
N ASP A 195 -3.17 -3.15 28.02
CA ASP A 195 -3.73 -1.79 28.06
C ASP A 195 -5.23 -1.79 28.48
N ASN A 196 -6.03 -2.74 28.00
CA ASN A 196 -7.45 -2.87 28.37
C ASN A 196 -7.64 -3.24 29.85
N LEU A 197 -6.87 -4.21 30.35
CA LEU A 197 -6.92 -4.63 31.75
C LEU A 197 -6.54 -3.49 32.70
N MET A 198 -5.54 -2.69 32.32
CA MET A 198 -5.05 -1.58 33.13
C MET A 198 -5.99 -0.38 33.10
N SER A 199 -6.71 -0.17 31.99
CA SER A 199 -7.69 0.91 31.84
C SER A 199 -8.97 0.64 32.66
N ASN A 200 -9.41 -0.61 32.74
CA ASN A 200 -10.60 -1.01 33.51
C ASN A 200 -10.43 -0.86 35.03
N ARG A 201 -9.19 -0.75 35.52
CA ARG A 201 -8.87 -0.63 36.96
C ARG A 201 -8.86 0.82 37.49
N LYS A 202 -8.84 1.83 36.61
CA LYS A 202 -8.84 3.26 36.95
C LYS A 202 -10.26 3.85 37.10
N LYS A 203 -11.29 3.03 37.06
CA LYS A 203 -12.70 3.42 37.19
C LYS A 203 -13.25 2.85 38.48
#